data_AF-A0A1F7Z0P4-F1
#
_entry.id   AF-A0A1F7Z0P4-F1
#
_cell.length_a   1.000
_cell.length_b   1.000
_cell.length_c   1.000
_cell.angle_alpha   90.00
_cell.angle_beta   90.00
_cell.angle_gamma   90.00
#
_symmetry.space_group_name_H-M   'P 1'
#
loop_
_entity.id
_entity.type
_entity.pdbx_description
1 polymer ?
#
loop_
_entity_poly.entity_id
_entity_poly.type
_entity_poly.pdbx_seq_one_letter_code
_entity_poly.pdbx_strand_id
1 'polypeptide(L)' 'MDKQTTKAKKEVEVGGIYYHYKNPDKFYVVESVGFLENTEELCVIYRALYGKGIVWVRTLDNFLEKANGKIRFTKIKN' A
#
# COMPACT_ATOMS: atom_id res chain seq x y z
N MET A 1 16.54 10.73 5.25
CA MET A 1 15.66 10.58 4.07
C MET A 1 15.93 9.28 3.31
N ASP A 2 17.15 9.00 2.85
CA ASP A 2 17.42 7.89 1.90
C ASP A 2 17.16 6.46 2.43
N LYS A 3 17.36 6.19 3.72
CA LYS A 3 17.15 4.83 4.27
C LYS A 3 15.67 4.42 4.37
N GLN A 4 14.77 5.35 4.68
CA GLN A 4 13.36 5.02 4.90
C GLN A 4 12.61 4.82 3.58
N THR A 5 12.79 5.68 2.58
CA THR A 5 12.21 5.48 1.25
C THR A 5 12.73 4.21 0.57
N THR A 6 13.97 3.80 0.87
CA THR A 6 14.53 2.52 0.39
C THR A 6 13.79 1.31 0.96
N LYS A 7 13.31 1.36 2.22
CA LYS A 7 12.49 0.31 2.83
C LYS A 7 11.18 0.13 2.05
N ALA A 8 10.46 1.22 1.77
CA ALA A 8 9.21 1.14 1.00
C ALA A 8 9.43 0.63 -0.42
N LYS A 9 10.46 1.12 -1.13
CA LYS A 9 10.77 0.66 -2.50
C LYS A 9 11.11 -0.83 -2.59
N LYS A 10 11.55 -1.45 -1.49
CA LYS A 10 11.83 -2.89 -1.43
C LYS A 10 10.57 -3.73 -1.17
N GLU A 11 9.66 -3.24 -0.32
CA GLU A 11 8.52 -4.01 0.17
C GLU A 11 7.23 -3.77 -0.66
N VAL A 12 7.12 -2.59 -1.29
CA VAL A 12 5.94 -2.18 -2.07
C VAL A 12 6.38 -1.67 -3.43
N GLU A 13 5.72 -2.18 -4.48
CA GLU A 13 6.01 -1.81 -5.85
C GLU A 13 5.08 -0.71 -6.31
N VAL A 14 5.64 0.45 -6.67
CA VAL A 14 4.91 1.51 -7.36
C VAL A 14 4.50 1.01 -8.74
N GLY A 15 3.22 1.16 -9.08
CA GLY A 15 2.57 0.54 -10.24
C GLY A 15 2.06 -0.88 -10.00
N GLY A 16 2.42 -1.51 -8.87
CA GLY A 16 1.94 -2.84 -8.51
C GLY A 16 0.46 -2.85 -8.18
N ILE A 17 -0.24 -3.92 -8.58
CA ILE A 17 -1.66 -4.14 -8.26
C ILE A 17 -1.76 -5.05 -7.03
N TYR A 18 -2.58 -4.64 -6.08
CA TYR A 18 -2.81 -5.33 -4.80
C TYR A 18 -4.32 -5.50 -4.56
N TYR A 19 -4.69 -6.50 -3.74
CA TYR A 19 -6.05 -6.63 -3.20
C TYR A 19 -6.02 -6.72 -1.68
N HIS A 20 -7.10 -6.28 -1.03
CA HIS A 20 -7.24 -6.37 0.42
C HIS A 20 -7.85 -7.72 0.83
N TYR A 21 -7.36 -8.35 1.89
CA TYR A 21 -7.82 -9.70 2.30
C TYR A 21 -9.33 -9.83 2.56
N LYS A 22 -10.01 -8.74 2.93
CA LYS A 22 -11.48 -8.70 3.13
C LYS A 22 -12.28 -8.60 1.82
N ASN A 23 -11.66 -8.15 0.73
CA ASN A 23 -12.32 -7.91 -0.55
C ASN A 23 -11.39 -8.39 -1.67
N PRO A 24 -11.24 -9.71 -1.87
CA PRO A 24 -10.28 -10.28 -2.82
C PRO A 24 -10.57 -9.94 -4.28
N ASP A 25 -11.80 -9.50 -4.58
CA ASP A 25 -12.29 -9.04 -5.88
C ASP A 25 -12.06 -7.55 -6.14
N LYS A 26 -11.59 -6.79 -5.13
CA LYS A 26 -11.36 -5.35 -5.22
C LYS A 26 -9.87 -5.03 -5.28
N PHE A 27 -9.47 -4.46 -6.40
CA PHE A 27 -8.07 -4.17 -6.70
C PHE A 27 -7.71 -2.70 -6.46
N TYR A 28 -6.43 -2.50 -6.19
CA TYR A 28 -5.83 -1.20 -5.95
C TYR A 28 -4.48 -1.14 -6.65
N VAL A 29 -4.11 0.02 -7.17
CA VAL A 29 -2.75 0.28 -7.68
C VAL A 29 -2.00 1.16 -6.70
N VAL A 30 -0.75 0.84 -6.40
CA VAL A 30 0.12 1.73 -5.64
C VAL A 30 0.64 2.81 -6.58
N GLU A 31 0.35 4.07 -6.29
CA GLU A 31 0.76 5.20 -7.14
C GLU A 31 2.08 5.80 -6.69
N SER A 32 2.33 5.81 -5.38
CA SER A 32 3.55 6.39 -4.80
C SER A 32 3.73 5.94 -3.35
N VAL A 33 4.86 6.34 -2.78
CA VAL A 33 5.16 6.28 -1.36
C VAL A 33 5.51 7.68 -0.88
N GLY A 34 5.13 8.03 0.34
CA GLY A 34 5.31 9.37 0.88
C GLY A 34 5.48 9.34 2.40
N PHE A 35 5.50 10.51 3.02
CA PHE A 35 5.60 10.62 4.47
C PHE A 35 4.43 11.46 5.00
N LEU A 36 3.92 11.09 6.18
CA LEU A 36 3.08 12.00 6.94
C LEU A 36 3.93 13.17 7.44
N GLU A 37 3.48 14.39 7.20
CA GLU A 37 4.27 15.59 7.52
C GLU A 37 4.46 15.76 9.04
N ASN A 38 3.45 15.42 9.82
CA ASN A 38 3.45 15.62 11.27
C ASN A 38 4.18 14.53 12.07
N THR A 39 4.28 13.31 11.53
CA THR A 39 4.90 12.15 12.23
C THR A 39 6.12 11.59 11.52
N GLU A 40 6.42 12.06 10.31
CA GLU A 40 7.45 11.51 9.43
C GLU A 40 7.27 9.99 9.16
N GLU A 41 6.05 9.46 9.34
CA GLU A 41 5.78 8.05 9.08
C GLU A 41 5.69 7.79 7.58
N LEU A 42 6.42 6.78 7.12
CA LEU A 42 6.41 6.32 5.74
C LEU A 42 5.05 5.68 5.41
N CYS A 43 4.45 6.12 4.31
CA CYS A 43 3.13 5.72 3.84
C CYS A 43 3.14 5.20 2.41
N VAL A 44 2.16 4.36 2.11
CA VAL A 44 1.77 3.92 0.78
C VAL A 44 0.57 4.74 0.34
N ILE A 45 0.66 5.31 -0.87
CA ILE A 45 -0.41 6.05 -1.52
C ILE A 45 -0.94 5.18 -2.66
N TYR A 46 -2.20 4.79 -2.58
CA TYR A 46 -2.78 3.80 -3.49
C TYR A 46 -4.19 4.16 -3.90
N ARG A 47 -4.55 3.86 -5.15
CA ARG A 47 -5.86 4.17 -5.74
C ARG A 47 -6.67 2.89 -5.89
N ALA A 48 -7.95 2.96 -5.51
CA ALA A 48 -8.92 1.92 -5.86
C ALA A 48 -9.09 1.81 -7.38
N LEU A 49 -9.05 0.60 -7.93
CA LEU A 49 -9.33 0.32 -9.35
C LEU A 49 -10.81 -0.04 -9.57
N TYR A 50 -11.68 0.40 -8.67
CA TYR A 50 -13.11 0.17 -8.71
C TYR A 50 -13.86 1.43 -8.25
N GLY A 51 -15.15 1.51 -8.57
CA GLY A 51 -16.00 2.64 -8.21
C GLY A 51 -15.44 3.97 -8.73
N LYS A 52 -15.40 5.00 -7.86
CA LYS A 52 -14.94 6.35 -8.21
C LYS A 52 -13.41 6.54 -8.19
N GLY A 53 -12.62 5.48 -7.99
CA GLY A 53 -11.16 5.59 -8.00
C GLY A 53 -10.58 6.42 -6.86
N ILE A 54 -11.11 6.24 -5.64
CA ILE A 54 -10.64 6.94 -4.43
C ILE A 54 -9.18 6.60 -4.15
N VAL A 55 -8.39 7.61 -3.80
CA VAL A 55 -7.01 7.48 -3.32
C VAL A 55 -7.00 7.39 -1.80
N TRP A 56 -6.21 6.46 -1.30
CA TRP A 56 -6.01 6.22 0.12
C TRP A 56 -4.54 6.42 0.49
N VAL A 57 -4.32 6.84 1.73
CA VAL A 57 -2.99 6.92 2.34
C VAL A 57 -3.00 6.03 3.57
N ARG A 58 -1.96 5.19 3.72
CA ARG A 58 -1.82 4.27 4.86
C ARG A 58 -0.36 4.12 5.21
N THR A 59 -0.02 4.03 6.50
CA THR A 59 1.37 3.77 6.92
C THR A 59 1.86 2.44 6.32
N LEU A 60 3.14 2.39 5.97
CA LEU A 60 3.77 1.22 5.36
C LEU A 60 3.61 -0.01 6.25
N ASP A 61 3.86 0.13 7.55
CA ASP A 61 3.77 -0.98 8.49
C ASP A 61 2.33 -1.51 8.57
N ASN A 62 1.31 -0.64 8.53
CA ASN A 62 -0.08 -1.09 8.50
C ASN A 62 -0.47 -1.71 7.15
N PHE A 63 0.11 -1.24 6.05
CA PHE A 63 -0.12 -1.82 4.72
C PHE A 63 0.45 -3.24 4.62
N LEU A 64 1.64 -3.48 5.19
CA LEU A 64 2.33 -4.78 5.19
C LEU A 64 1.88 -5.73 6.32
N GLU A 65 1.07 -5.24 7.25
CA GLU A 65 0.61 -5.99 8.43
C GLU A 65 -0.12 -7.28 8.05
N LYS A 66 -0.02 -8.30 8.92
CA LYS A 66 -0.93 -9.44 8.92
C LYS A 66 -2.14 -9.15 9.82
N ALA A 67 -3.33 -9.07 9.24
CA ALA A 67 -4.59 -8.92 9.96
C ALA A 67 -5.34 -10.26 9.99
N ASN A 68 -5.71 -10.73 11.19
CA ASN A 68 -6.41 -12.00 11.38
C ASN A 68 -5.69 -13.20 10.72
N GLY A 69 -4.36 -13.25 10.83
CA GLY A 69 -3.53 -14.31 10.23
C GLY A 69 -3.37 -14.22 8.71
N LYS A 70 -3.95 -13.22 8.04
CA LYS A 70 -3.83 -13.00 6.59
C LYS A 70 -3.02 -11.74 6.29
N ILE A 71 -2.21 -11.76 5.23
CA ILE A 71 -1.51 -10.55 4.74
C ILE A 71 -2.58 -9.53 4.34
N ARG A 72 -2.48 -8.30 4.83
CA ARG A 72 -3.54 -7.30 4.64
C ARG A 72 -3.74 -6.96 3.17
N PHE A 73 -2.65 -6.66 2.47
CA PHE A 73 -2.62 -6.39 1.03
C PHE A 73 -1.70 -7.38 0.32
N THR A 74 -2.27 -8.17 -0.58
CA THR A 74 -1.51 -9.15 -1.37
C THR A 74 -1.30 -8.61 -2.77
N LYS A 75 -0.05 -8.58 -3.22
CA LYS A 75 0.30 -8.22 -4.61
C LYS A 75 -0.20 -9.30 -5.56
N ILE A 76 -0.84 -8.91 -6.65
CA ILE A 76 -1.13 -9.81 -7.76
C ILE A 76 0.19 -10.12 -8.47
N LYS A 77 0.48 -11.40 -8.65
CA LYS A 77 1.59 -11.82 -9.51
C LYS A 77 1.13 -11.70 -10.96
N ASN A 78 1.83 -10.88 -11.72
CA ASN A 78 1.78 -10.96 -13.19
C ASN A 78 2.44 -12.27 -13.64
#